data_AF-A0A076N2I0-F1
#
_entry.id   AF-A0A076N2I0-F1
#
_cell.length_a   1.000
_cell.length_b   1.000
_cell.length_c   1.000
_cell.angle_alpha   90.00
_cell.angle_beta   90.00
_cell.angle_gamma   90.00
#
_symmetry.space_group_name_H-M   'P 1'
#
loop_
_entity.id
_entity.type
_entity.pdbx_description
1 polymer ?
#
loop_
_entity_poly.entity_id
_entity_poly.type
_entity_poly.pdbx_seq_one_letter_code
_entity_poly.pdbx_strand_id
1 'polypeptide(L)'
;MGEFGLVHSPLVGPQTWQRVAAELRSRGHRVATPSLVAALDGPGPYYPRLFDAVTEPGTLVVHSGAGALVAGIAARTGAARAVFVDALLPHPGRSWFDTAPPELAQRLRDLATDGRLPPWHEWFPPGTVEDLLPGQRIRDEFLAGLPRVPLAYFSESAPAEAEPPSAYLQLSAAYDEEAREAAARGWPMQRLDTHHLAPLTDPATIAATLELL
;
A
#
# COMPACT_ATOMS: atom_id res chain seq x y z
N MET A 1 17.85 5.95 -15.28
CA MET A 1 17.44 6.84 -14.15
C MET A 1 15.95 7.10 -14.27
N GLY A 2 15.18 6.68 -13.27
CA GLY A 2 13.72 6.84 -13.20
C GLY A 2 13.30 7.61 -11.94
N GLU A 3 12.05 8.05 -11.90
CA GLU A 3 11.42 8.74 -10.76
C GLU A 3 10.35 7.83 -10.16
N PHE A 4 10.44 7.58 -8.85
CA PHE A 4 9.54 6.70 -8.12
C PHE A 4 8.91 7.41 -6.92
N GLY A 5 7.58 7.30 -6.79
CA GLY A 5 6.84 7.59 -5.56
C GLY A 5 6.42 6.27 -4.90
N LEU A 6 7.06 5.89 -3.79
CA LEU A 6 6.74 4.66 -3.06
C LEU A 6 5.67 4.96 -2.00
N VAL A 7 4.43 4.59 -2.29
CA VAL A 7 3.25 4.88 -1.48
C VAL A 7 2.94 3.67 -0.60
N HIS A 8 3.00 3.87 0.71
CA HIS A 8 2.70 2.83 1.69
C HIS A 8 1.18 2.68 1.89
N SER A 9 0.74 1.53 2.42
CA SER A 9 -0.65 1.34 2.85
C SER A 9 -1.08 2.42 3.85
N PRO A 10 -2.32 2.93 3.80
CA PRO A 10 -2.84 3.83 4.84
C PRO A 10 -2.83 3.23 6.26
N LEU A 11 -2.63 1.91 6.39
CA LEU A 11 -2.60 1.16 7.64
C LEU A 11 -1.22 1.10 8.30
N VAL A 12 -0.18 1.54 7.59
CA VAL A 12 1.21 1.54 8.05
C VAL A 12 1.84 2.91 7.75
N GLY A 13 3.12 3.08 8.06
CA GLY A 13 3.86 4.31 7.77
C GLY A 13 4.85 4.18 6.60
N PRO A 14 5.50 5.29 6.21
CA PRO A 14 6.50 5.32 5.12
C PRO A 14 7.75 4.48 5.42
N GLN A 15 7.93 4.01 6.66
CA GLN A 15 9.01 3.10 7.07
C GLN A 15 9.03 1.82 6.22
N THR A 16 7.86 1.34 5.77
CA THR A 16 7.71 0.18 4.88
C THR A 16 8.60 0.28 3.64
N TRP A 17 8.83 1.50 3.14
CA TRP A 17 9.55 1.72 1.89
C TRP A 17 10.97 2.28 2.06
N GLN A 18 11.39 2.69 3.25
CA GLN A 18 12.67 3.40 3.42
C GLN A 18 13.87 2.60 2.93
N ARG A 19 13.87 1.28 3.14
CA ARG A 19 14.97 0.40 2.73
C ARG A 19 15.00 0.19 1.21
N VAL A 20 13.85 -0.09 0.61
CA VAL A 20 13.72 -0.17 -0.87
C VAL A 20 14.10 1.17 -1.52
N ALA A 21 13.69 2.29 -0.93
CA ALA A 21 14.05 3.61 -1.43
C ALA A 21 15.57 3.85 -1.38
N ALA A 22 16.26 3.40 -0.32
CA ALA A 22 17.72 3.47 -0.24
C ALA A 22 18.38 2.63 -1.35
N GLU A 23 17.89 1.41 -1.58
CA GLU A 23 18.36 0.53 -2.66
C GLU A 23 18.19 1.17 -4.04
N LEU A 24 16.99 1.65 -4.38
CA LEU A 24 16.72 2.32 -5.66
C LEU A 24 17.56 3.60 -5.83
N ARG A 25 17.74 4.40 -4.78
CA ARG A 25 18.61 5.59 -4.81
C ARG A 25 20.07 5.21 -5.06
N SER A 26 20.56 4.14 -4.44
CA SER A 26 21.93 3.64 -4.66
C SER A 26 22.18 3.22 -6.12
N ARG A 27 21.11 2.85 -6.84
CA ARG A 27 21.12 2.50 -8.27
C ARG A 27 20.89 3.69 -9.19
N GLY A 28 20.83 4.90 -8.63
CA GLY A 28 20.76 6.16 -9.38
C GLY A 28 19.34 6.61 -9.74
N HIS A 29 18.30 6.10 -9.07
CA HIS A 29 16.93 6.59 -9.23
C HIS A 29 16.62 7.76 -8.29
N ARG A 30 15.70 8.64 -8.70
CA ARG A 30 15.06 9.60 -7.80
C ARG A 30 13.86 8.93 -7.16
N VAL A 31 13.82 8.93 -5.82
CA VAL A 31 12.80 8.20 -5.07
C VAL A 31 12.28 9.05 -3.94
N ALA A 32 10.96 9.16 -3.83
CA ALA A 32 10.28 9.69 -2.66
C ALA A 32 9.43 8.61 -1.98
N THR A 33 9.14 8.84 -0.71
CA THR A 33 8.34 7.96 0.16
C THR A 33 7.34 8.85 0.91
N PRO A 34 6.29 9.35 0.22
CA PRO A 34 5.30 10.23 0.84
C PRO A 34 4.63 9.55 2.03
N SER A 35 4.28 10.35 3.04
CA SER A 35 3.58 9.86 4.23
C SER A 35 2.09 10.14 4.13
N LEU A 36 1.27 9.10 4.21
CA LEU A 36 -0.19 9.21 4.23
C LEU A 36 -0.77 9.38 5.65
N VAL A 37 0.07 9.25 6.69
CA VAL A 37 -0.40 9.16 8.08
C VAL A 37 -1.27 10.36 8.48
N ALA A 38 -0.77 11.59 8.24
CA ALA A 38 -1.48 12.81 8.59
C ALA A 38 -2.74 13.08 7.73
N ALA A 39 -2.85 12.42 6.56
CA ALA A 39 -4.00 12.57 5.69
C ALA A 39 -5.27 11.93 6.28
N LEU A 40 -5.13 11.01 7.23
CA LEU A 40 -6.22 10.34 7.94
C LEU A 40 -6.57 10.98 9.30
N ASP A 41 -5.96 12.12 9.64
CA ASP A 41 -6.24 12.83 10.89
C ASP A 41 -7.49 13.71 10.76
N GLY A 42 -8.46 13.56 11.65
CA GLY A 42 -9.71 14.34 11.61
C GLY A 42 -10.78 13.73 10.69
N PRO A 43 -11.88 14.46 10.44
CA PRO A 43 -13.01 13.95 9.67
C PRO A 43 -12.69 13.87 8.16
N GLY A 44 -13.46 13.02 7.46
CA GLY A 44 -13.39 12.87 6.01
C GLY A 44 -13.93 14.09 5.22
N PRO A 45 -13.92 14.03 3.88
CA PRO A 45 -13.55 12.87 3.05
C PRO A 45 -12.05 12.57 3.07
N TYR A 46 -11.70 11.30 3.13
CA TYR A 46 -10.34 10.79 3.29
C TYR A 46 -9.62 10.64 1.95
N TYR A 47 -10.29 10.15 0.90
CA TYR A 47 -9.65 9.90 -0.40
C TYR A 47 -8.98 11.16 -0.96
N PRO A 48 -9.65 12.34 -1.01
CA PRO A 48 -8.98 13.55 -1.49
C PRO A 48 -7.73 13.91 -0.69
N ARG A 49 -7.76 13.75 0.64
CA ARG A 49 -6.59 14.10 1.46
C ARG A 49 -5.44 13.12 1.24
N LEU A 50 -5.76 11.83 1.06
CA LEU A 50 -4.77 10.80 0.76
C LEU A 50 -4.10 11.03 -0.58
N PHE A 51 -4.85 11.45 -1.60
CA PHE A 51 -4.24 11.70 -2.90
C PHE A 51 -3.36 12.96 -2.89
N ASP A 52 -3.76 14.03 -2.18
CA ASP A 52 -2.97 15.27 -2.07
C ASP A 52 -1.69 15.10 -1.26
N ALA A 53 -1.59 14.04 -0.45
CA ALA A 53 -0.37 13.70 0.30
C ALA A 53 0.75 13.16 -0.59
N VAL A 54 0.45 12.83 -1.85
CA VAL A 54 1.41 12.32 -2.84
C VAL A 54 1.53 13.35 -3.96
N THR A 55 2.76 13.76 -4.27
CA THR A 55 3.03 14.86 -5.21
C THR A 55 3.92 14.45 -6.38
N GLU A 56 4.45 13.22 -6.33
CA GLU A 56 5.49 12.75 -7.20
C GLU A 56 4.94 12.40 -8.59
N PRO A 57 5.37 13.11 -9.65
CA PRO A 57 5.15 12.67 -11.01
C PRO A 57 6.12 11.52 -11.32
N GLY A 58 5.69 10.49 -12.05
CA GLY A 58 6.56 9.36 -12.42
C GLY A 58 5.90 8.00 -12.25
N THR A 59 6.66 7.02 -11.76
CA THR A 59 6.16 5.67 -11.43
C THR A 59 5.65 5.66 -10.00
N LEU A 60 4.35 5.44 -9.81
CA LEU A 60 3.79 5.17 -8.49
C LEU A 60 4.03 3.70 -8.15
N VAL A 61 4.61 3.42 -6.99
CA VAL A 61 4.71 2.05 -6.47
C VAL A 61 3.85 1.99 -5.23
N VAL A 62 2.77 1.22 -5.27
CA VAL A 62 1.75 1.19 -4.23
C VAL A 62 1.72 -0.15 -3.53
N HIS A 63 1.60 -0.15 -2.20
CA HIS A 63 1.56 -1.38 -1.39
C HIS A 63 0.22 -1.55 -0.69
N SER A 64 -0.30 -2.79 -0.69
CA SER A 64 -1.50 -3.17 0.06
C SER A 64 -2.70 -2.26 -0.24
N GLY A 65 -3.30 -1.64 0.79
CA GLY A 65 -4.46 -0.76 0.63
C GLY A 65 -4.20 0.49 -0.22
N ALA A 66 -2.94 0.87 -0.45
CA ALA A 66 -2.60 2.03 -1.28
C ALA A 66 -2.97 1.83 -2.75
N GLY A 67 -3.15 0.58 -3.21
CA GLY A 67 -3.58 0.33 -4.58
C GLY A 67 -4.97 0.90 -4.91
N ALA A 68 -5.84 1.03 -3.91
CA ALA A 68 -7.12 1.74 -4.05
C ALA A 68 -6.96 3.24 -4.35
N LEU A 69 -5.77 3.81 -4.12
CA LEU A 69 -5.51 5.24 -4.25
C LEU A 69 -4.91 5.64 -5.59
N VAL A 70 -4.47 4.67 -6.40
CA VAL A 70 -3.67 4.91 -7.60
C VAL A 70 -4.33 5.86 -8.58
N ALA A 71 -5.60 5.62 -8.91
CA ALA A 71 -6.30 6.41 -9.92
C ALA A 71 -6.40 7.89 -9.53
N GLY A 72 -6.74 8.17 -8.26
CA GLY A 72 -6.84 9.53 -7.74
C GLY A 72 -5.48 10.24 -7.59
N ILE A 73 -4.45 9.52 -7.15
CA ILE A 73 -3.07 10.05 -7.07
C ILE A 73 -2.56 10.38 -8.48
N ALA A 74 -2.72 9.45 -9.43
CA ALA A 74 -2.26 9.65 -10.80
C ALA A 74 -2.95 10.85 -11.48
N ALA A 75 -4.26 11.04 -11.22
CA ALA A 75 -5.00 12.19 -11.73
C ALA A 75 -4.45 13.55 -11.24
N ARG A 76 -3.85 13.60 -10.04
CA ARG A 76 -3.32 14.84 -9.43
C ARG A 76 -1.86 15.09 -9.74
N THR A 77 -1.07 14.02 -9.77
CA THR A 77 0.38 14.07 -9.95
C THR A 77 0.79 14.00 -11.42
N GLY A 78 -0.10 13.50 -12.30
CA GLY A 78 0.27 13.17 -13.68
C GLY A 78 1.17 11.94 -13.78
N ALA A 79 1.15 11.05 -12.78
CA ALA A 79 1.92 9.81 -12.80
C ALA A 79 1.60 8.99 -14.06
N ALA A 80 2.64 8.62 -14.80
CA ALA A 80 2.52 7.99 -16.11
C ALA A 80 2.32 6.48 -16.04
N ARG A 81 2.62 5.86 -14.89
CA ARG A 81 2.47 4.42 -14.66
C ARG A 81 2.35 4.09 -13.18
N ALA A 82 1.83 2.92 -12.87
CA ALA A 82 1.78 2.37 -11.53
C ALA A 82 2.33 0.94 -11.46
N VAL A 83 2.94 0.59 -10.32
CA VAL A 83 3.32 -0.78 -9.97
C VAL A 83 2.64 -1.13 -8.64
N PHE A 84 1.76 -2.12 -8.70
CA PHE A 84 1.05 -2.66 -7.53
C PHE A 84 1.91 -3.74 -6.90
N VAL A 85 2.32 -3.54 -5.65
CA VAL A 85 3.14 -4.50 -4.90
C VAL A 85 2.27 -5.10 -3.81
N ASP A 86 1.81 -6.35 -3.99
CA ASP A 86 0.85 -7.00 -3.07
C ASP A 86 -0.25 -6.02 -2.63
N ALA A 87 -0.96 -5.48 -3.62
CA ALA A 87 -1.86 -4.34 -3.43
C ALA A 87 -3.25 -4.62 -3.99
N LEU A 88 -4.25 -4.02 -3.33
CA LEU A 88 -5.62 -4.03 -3.79
C LEU A 88 -5.72 -3.33 -5.14
N LEU A 89 -6.59 -3.81 -6.02
CA LEU A 89 -6.91 -3.08 -7.24
C LEU A 89 -7.97 -1.98 -6.98
N PRO A 90 -8.03 -0.92 -7.81
CA PRO A 90 -9.06 0.11 -7.67
C PRO A 90 -10.48 -0.47 -7.74
N HIS A 91 -11.38 0.09 -6.93
CA HIS A 91 -12.78 -0.37 -6.80
C HIS A 91 -13.75 0.83 -6.92
N PRO A 92 -13.82 1.48 -8.10
CA PRO A 92 -14.52 2.75 -8.28
C PRO A 92 -16.00 2.65 -7.94
N GLY A 93 -16.50 3.65 -7.20
CA GLY A 93 -17.88 3.74 -6.76
C GLY A 93 -18.26 2.81 -5.61
N ARG A 94 -17.34 1.99 -5.11
CA ARG A 94 -17.53 1.07 -3.98
C ARG A 94 -16.66 1.51 -2.81
N SER A 95 -17.05 1.17 -1.59
CA SER A 95 -16.18 1.27 -0.42
C SER A 95 -15.34 0.00 -0.28
N TRP A 96 -14.31 0.03 0.58
CA TRP A 96 -13.54 -1.18 0.89
C TRP A 96 -14.43 -2.24 1.55
N PHE A 97 -15.38 -1.84 2.40
CA PHE A 97 -16.31 -2.79 3.01
C PHE A 97 -17.25 -3.47 2.01
N ASP A 98 -17.48 -2.88 0.84
CA ASP A 98 -18.25 -3.53 -0.22
C ASP A 98 -17.44 -4.61 -0.94
N THR A 99 -16.10 -4.54 -0.93
CA THR A 99 -15.20 -5.47 -1.63
C THR A 99 -14.61 -6.54 -0.72
N ALA A 100 -14.45 -6.25 0.57
CA ALA A 100 -13.87 -7.17 1.53
C ALA A 100 -14.81 -8.35 1.86
N PRO A 101 -14.26 -9.51 2.25
CA PRO A 101 -15.05 -10.60 2.81
C PRO A 101 -15.92 -10.12 3.99
N PRO A 102 -17.22 -10.48 4.06
CA PRO A 102 -18.13 -9.99 5.08
C PRO A 102 -17.65 -10.21 6.52
N GLU A 103 -17.01 -11.34 6.79
CA GLU A 103 -16.48 -11.70 8.10
C GLU A 103 -15.31 -10.79 8.50
N LEU A 104 -14.45 -10.45 7.54
CA LEU A 104 -13.35 -9.52 7.76
C LEU A 104 -13.89 -8.10 7.99
N ALA A 105 -14.88 -7.67 7.21
CA ALA A 105 -15.53 -6.38 7.39
C ALA A 105 -16.16 -6.27 8.78
N GLN A 106 -16.88 -7.30 9.23
CA GLN A 106 -17.48 -7.31 10.56
C GLN A 106 -16.43 -7.29 11.66
N ARG A 107 -15.36 -8.09 11.53
CA ARG A 107 -14.26 -8.12 12.48
C ARG A 107 -13.61 -6.74 12.66
N LEU A 108 -13.40 -5.98 11.58
CA LEU A 108 -12.85 -4.62 11.70
C LEU A 108 -13.83 -3.66 12.37
N ARG A 109 -15.14 -3.79 12.13
CA ARG A 109 -16.13 -2.98 12.87
C ARG A 109 -16.10 -3.27 14.37
N ASP A 110 -15.99 -4.53 14.75
CA ASP A 110 -15.94 -4.96 16.15
C ASP A 110 -14.63 -4.56 16.85
N LEU A 111 -13.53 -4.50 16.09
CA LEU A 111 -12.22 -4.08 16.60
C LEU A 111 -12.11 -2.57 16.85
N ALA A 112 -12.94 -1.77 16.17
CA ALA A 112 -12.87 -0.33 16.27
C ALA A 112 -13.36 0.17 17.65
N THR A 113 -12.58 1.06 18.25
CA THR A 113 -12.94 1.77 19.48
C THR A 113 -12.89 3.27 19.21
N ASP A 114 -13.94 3.99 19.62
CA ASP A 114 -14.12 5.43 19.35
C ASP A 114 -13.99 5.78 17.85
N GLY A 115 -14.55 4.93 17.00
CA GLY A 115 -14.55 5.11 15.54
C GLY A 115 -13.17 4.94 14.89
N ARG A 116 -12.16 4.42 15.60
CA ARG A 116 -10.83 4.16 15.05
C ARG A 116 -10.39 2.71 15.30
N LEU A 117 -9.77 2.13 14.28
CA LEU A 117 -9.07 0.86 14.41
C LEU A 117 -7.78 1.04 15.23
N PRO A 118 -7.37 0.04 16.02
CA PRO A 118 -6.06 0.02 16.63
C PRO A 118 -4.97 -0.08 15.54
N PRO A 119 -3.70 0.13 15.88
CA PRO A 119 -2.58 -0.09 14.96
C PRO A 119 -2.62 -1.48 14.32
N TRP A 120 -2.20 -1.58 13.06
CA TRP A 120 -2.39 -2.79 12.23
C TRP A 120 -1.84 -4.09 12.85
N HIS A 121 -0.76 -4.03 13.63
CA HIS A 121 -0.21 -5.22 14.30
C HIS A 121 -1.15 -5.86 15.33
N GLU A 122 -2.07 -5.09 15.93
CA GLU A 122 -3.06 -5.58 16.91
C GLU A 122 -4.26 -6.27 16.23
N TRP A 123 -4.29 -6.30 14.89
CA TRP A 123 -5.37 -6.96 14.15
C TRP A 123 -5.14 -8.47 14.05
N PHE A 124 -4.04 -8.98 14.56
CA PHE A 124 -3.65 -10.39 14.50
C PHE A 124 -3.25 -10.90 15.88
N PRO A 125 -3.22 -12.22 16.10
CA PRO A 125 -2.66 -12.78 17.32
C PRO A 125 -1.21 -12.32 17.54
N PRO A 126 -0.78 -12.12 18.79
CA PRO A 126 0.62 -11.85 19.12
C PRO A 126 1.55 -12.88 18.49
N GLY A 127 2.70 -12.46 17.96
CA GLY A 127 3.65 -13.31 17.24
C GLY A 127 3.54 -13.22 15.72
N THR A 128 2.38 -12.85 15.17
CA THR A 128 2.16 -12.85 13.72
C THR A 128 3.08 -11.86 12.99
N VAL A 129 3.27 -10.66 13.54
CA VAL A 129 4.17 -9.65 12.94
C VAL A 129 5.63 -9.97 13.24
N GLU A 130 5.91 -10.56 14.40
CA GLU A 130 7.24 -11.03 14.80
C GLU A 130 7.78 -12.10 13.86
N ASP A 131 6.94 -13.04 13.43
CA ASP A 131 7.30 -14.07 12.47
C ASP A 131 7.65 -13.49 11.09
N LEU A 132 6.92 -12.46 10.65
CA LEU A 132 7.19 -11.75 9.40
C LEU A 132 8.41 -10.82 9.50
N LEU A 133 8.68 -10.25 10.67
CA LEU A 133 9.76 -9.32 10.94
C LEU A 133 10.63 -9.83 12.10
N PRO A 134 11.46 -10.87 11.88
CA PRO A 134 12.27 -11.48 12.94
C PRO A 134 13.35 -10.53 13.48
N GLY A 135 13.82 -9.58 12.66
CA GLY A 135 14.79 -8.57 13.06
C GLY A 135 14.19 -7.53 14.00
N GLN A 136 14.56 -7.56 15.28
CA GLN A 136 14.00 -6.69 16.32
C GLN A 136 14.04 -5.19 15.96
N ARG A 137 15.19 -4.67 15.55
CA ARG A 137 15.31 -3.24 15.17
C ARG A 137 14.35 -2.87 14.04
N ILE A 138 14.22 -3.74 13.04
CA ILE A 138 13.34 -3.53 11.90
C ILE A 138 11.88 -3.48 12.36
N ARG A 139 11.51 -4.41 13.23
CA ARG A 139 10.16 -4.52 13.78
C ARG A 139 9.82 -3.31 14.64
N ASP A 140 10.71 -2.90 15.53
CA ASP A 140 10.48 -1.75 16.42
C ASP A 140 10.28 -0.45 15.61
N GLU A 141 11.09 -0.22 14.58
CA GLU A 141 10.95 0.90 13.64
C GLU A 141 9.60 0.87 12.90
N PHE A 142 9.16 -0.31 12.46
CA PHE A 142 7.89 -0.49 11.76
C PHE A 142 6.70 -0.23 12.70
N LEU A 143 6.71 -0.84 13.89
CA LEU A 143 5.64 -0.72 14.88
C LEU A 143 5.46 0.72 15.38
N ALA A 144 6.57 1.44 15.59
CA ALA A 144 6.53 2.85 16.00
C ALA A 144 5.87 3.77 14.96
N GLY A 145 5.79 3.36 13.69
CA GLY A 145 5.19 4.10 12.60
C GLY A 145 3.72 3.78 12.33
N LEU A 146 3.11 2.84 13.06
CA LEU A 146 1.75 2.38 12.77
C LEU A 146 0.68 3.38 13.26
N PRO A 147 -0.19 3.88 12.37
CA PRO A 147 -1.28 4.77 12.77
C PRO A 147 -2.46 3.99 13.35
N ARG A 148 -3.29 4.67 14.15
CA ARG A 148 -4.70 4.31 14.32
C ARG A 148 -5.49 4.93 13.19
N VAL A 149 -6.27 4.16 12.45
CA VAL A 149 -7.00 4.67 11.27
C VAL A 149 -8.50 4.83 11.55
N PRO A 150 -9.17 5.86 10.99
CA PRO A 150 -10.61 6.01 11.18
C PRO A 150 -11.37 4.88 10.47
N LEU A 151 -12.30 4.23 11.16
CA LEU A 151 -13.14 3.16 10.57
C LEU A 151 -13.94 3.69 9.36
N ALA A 152 -14.35 4.96 9.42
CA ALA A 152 -15.09 5.62 8.36
C ALA A 152 -14.33 5.71 7.03
N TYR A 153 -13.00 5.59 7.02
CA TYR A 153 -12.21 5.51 5.77
C TYR A 153 -12.61 4.31 4.93
N PHE A 154 -12.84 3.15 5.56
CA PHE A 154 -13.20 1.91 4.86
C PHE A 154 -14.63 1.93 4.31
N SER A 155 -15.46 2.85 4.81
CA SER A 155 -16.84 3.07 4.34
C SER A 155 -16.93 4.15 3.26
N GLU A 156 -15.86 4.90 2.99
CA GLU A 156 -15.86 5.92 1.95
C GLU A 156 -15.82 5.25 0.57
N SER A 157 -16.69 5.66 -0.34
CA SER A 157 -16.67 5.17 -1.71
C SER A 157 -15.43 5.69 -2.44
N ALA A 158 -14.67 4.77 -3.06
CA ALA A 158 -13.55 5.12 -3.90
C ALA A 158 -14.02 5.93 -5.12
N PRO A 159 -13.34 7.02 -5.46
CA PRO A 159 -13.71 7.83 -6.60
C PRO A 159 -13.42 7.10 -7.92
N ALA A 160 -14.06 7.58 -8.99
CA ALA A 160 -14.07 6.92 -10.30
C ALA A 160 -13.13 7.65 -11.28
N GLU A 161 -11.83 7.63 -10.99
CA GLU A 161 -10.78 8.07 -11.91
C GLU A 161 -10.23 6.90 -12.74
N ALA A 162 -9.62 7.23 -13.88
CA ALA A 162 -8.91 6.25 -14.70
C ALA A 162 -7.56 5.91 -14.06
N GLU A 163 -7.24 4.63 -14.03
CA GLU A 163 -5.92 4.14 -13.64
C GLU A 163 -4.92 4.34 -14.79
N PRO A 164 -3.67 4.77 -14.52
CA PRO A 164 -2.61 4.79 -15.53
C PRO A 164 -2.22 3.36 -15.97
N PRO A 165 -1.39 3.20 -17.01
CA PRO A 165 -0.78 1.91 -17.33
C PRO A 165 -0.11 1.28 -16.10
N SER A 166 -0.42 0.01 -15.83
CA SER A 166 -0.07 -0.62 -14.56
C SER A 166 0.64 -1.96 -14.74
N ALA A 167 1.45 -2.28 -13.73
CA ALA A 167 2.16 -3.54 -13.58
C ALA A 167 1.90 -4.13 -12.18
N TYR A 168 2.14 -5.42 -11.99
CA TYR A 168 1.90 -6.10 -10.71
C TYR A 168 3.11 -6.91 -10.23
N LEU A 169 3.51 -6.68 -8.98
CA LEU A 169 4.49 -7.48 -8.25
C LEU A 169 3.77 -8.21 -7.13
N GLN A 170 3.59 -9.52 -7.29
CA GLN A 170 3.03 -10.37 -6.24
C GLN A 170 4.13 -10.93 -5.34
N LEU A 171 3.93 -10.83 -4.04
CA LEU A 171 4.83 -11.29 -2.97
C LEU A 171 4.21 -12.41 -2.12
N SER A 172 2.88 -12.47 -2.00
CA SER A 172 2.19 -13.42 -1.13
C SER A 172 0.87 -13.97 -1.70
N ALA A 173 0.45 -15.13 -1.17
CA ALA A 173 -0.80 -15.79 -1.56
C ALA A 173 -2.05 -15.00 -1.16
N ALA A 174 -1.95 -14.08 -0.19
CA ALA A 174 -3.06 -13.25 0.24
C ALA A 174 -3.61 -12.33 -0.87
N TYR A 175 -2.81 -12.09 -1.92
CA TYR A 175 -3.17 -11.26 -3.08
C TYR A 175 -3.27 -12.09 -4.38
N ASP A 176 -3.55 -13.39 -4.29
CA ASP A 176 -3.72 -14.26 -5.47
C ASP A 176 -4.88 -13.81 -6.37
N GLU A 177 -5.94 -13.22 -5.81
CA GLU A 177 -7.08 -12.74 -6.59
C GLU A 177 -6.71 -11.49 -7.39
N GLU A 178 -6.06 -10.52 -6.76
CA GLU A 178 -5.57 -9.30 -7.41
C GLU A 178 -4.52 -9.61 -8.48
N ALA A 179 -3.59 -10.53 -8.21
CA ALA A 179 -2.60 -10.94 -9.19
C ALA A 179 -3.25 -11.63 -10.40
N ARG A 180 -4.28 -12.45 -10.18
CA ARG A 180 -5.04 -13.11 -11.26
C ARG A 180 -5.80 -12.08 -12.11
N GLU A 181 -6.42 -11.11 -11.47
CA GLU A 181 -7.13 -10.02 -12.14
C GLU A 181 -6.16 -9.14 -12.95
N ALA A 182 -4.99 -8.78 -12.38
CA ALA A 182 -3.95 -8.04 -13.11
C ALA A 182 -3.46 -8.83 -14.35
N ALA A 183 -3.27 -10.14 -14.23
CA ALA A 183 -2.92 -11.01 -15.35
C ALA A 183 -4.03 -11.05 -16.41
N ALA A 184 -5.30 -11.13 -16.00
CA ALA A 184 -6.45 -11.10 -16.92
C ALA A 184 -6.56 -9.78 -17.69
N ARG A 185 -6.10 -8.67 -17.09
CA ARG A 185 -5.96 -7.35 -17.74
C ARG A 185 -4.74 -7.25 -18.65
N GLY A 186 -3.89 -8.28 -18.71
CA GLY A 186 -2.67 -8.30 -19.52
C GLY A 186 -1.54 -7.43 -18.98
N TRP A 187 -1.53 -7.13 -17.67
CA TRP A 187 -0.48 -6.31 -17.07
C TRP A 187 0.86 -7.06 -17.03
N PRO A 188 2.00 -6.37 -17.25
CA PRO A 188 3.30 -6.93 -16.93
C PRO A 188 3.33 -7.33 -15.46
N MET A 189 3.82 -8.53 -15.16
CA MET A 189 3.83 -9.03 -13.80
C MET A 189 5.11 -9.78 -13.42
N GLN A 190 5.46 -9.69 -12.15
CA GLN A 190 6.50 -10.48 -11.50
C GLN A 190 5.91 -11.14 -10.26
N ARG A 191 6.40 -12.32 -9.92
CA ARG A 191 6.03 -13.04 -8.70
C ARG A 191 7.29 -13.43 -7.95
N LEU A 192 7.33 -13.11 -6.67
CA LEU A 192 8.38 -13.51 -5.74
C LEU A 192 7.77 -14.37 -4.63
N ASP A 193 8.40 -15.49 -4.30
CA ASP A 193 8.00 -16.36 -3.20
C ASP A 193 8.53 -15.77 -1.88
N THR A 194 7.82 -14.77 -1.34
CA THR A 194 8.23 -14.00 -0.15
C THR A 194 7.04 -13.79 0.80
N HIS A 195 6.84 -12.57 1.30
CA HIS A 195 5.74 -12.23 2.18
C HIS A 195 5.31 -10.77 2.00
N HIS A 196 4.12 -10.44 2.52
CA HIS A 196 3.52 -9.11 2.38
C HIS A 196 4.41 -7.95 2.85
N LEU A 197 5.30 -8.21 3.81
CA LEU A 197 6.23 -7.22 4.37
C LEU A 197 7.66 -7.34 3.80
N ALA A 198 7.85 -8.04 2.68
CA ALA A 198 9.15 -8.18 2.03
C ALA A 198 9.86 -6.86 1.68
N PRO A 199 9.18 -5.71 1.42
CA PRO A 199 9.86 -4.41 1.31
C PRO A 199 10.74 -4.05 2.52
N LEU A 200 10.45 -4.58 3.71
CA LEU A 200 11.24 -4.36 4.92
C LEU A 200 12.40 -5.36 5.08
N THR A 201 12.23 -6.60 4.63
CA THR A 201 13.14 -7.73 4.91
C THR A 201 14.08 -8.04 3.75
N ASP A 202 13.63 -7.83 2.51
CA ASP A 202 14.42 -8.06 1.29
C ASP A 202 14.36 -6.85 0.33
N PRO A 203 14.84 -5.67 0.75
CA PRO A 203 14.73 -4.45 -0.02
C PRO A 203 15.50 -4.51 -1.35
N ALA A 204 16.60 -5.26 -1.40
CA ALA A 204 17.46 -5.36 -2.58
C ALA A 204 16.77 -6.12 -3.72
N THR A 205 16.14 -7.26 -3.41
CA THR A 205 15.34 -8.02 -4.38
C THR A 205 14.15 -7.21 -4.83
N ILE A 206 13.39 -6.61 -3.91
CA ILE A 206 12.22 -5.78 -4.27
C ILE A 206 12.62 -4.64 -5.19
N ALA A 207 13.67 -3.88 -4.86
CA ALA A 207 14.15 -2.81 -5.73
C ALA A 207 14.55 -3.32 -7.12
N ALA A 208 15.18 -4.50 -7.21
CA ALA A 208 15.64 -5.04 -8.50
C ALA A 208 14.47 -5.48 -9.37
N THR A 209 13.44 -6.05 -8.76
CA THR A 209 12.21 -6.44 -9.46
C THR A 209 11.40 -5.23 -9.91
N LEU A 210 11.37 -4.14 -9.13
CA LEU A 210 10.73 -2.89 -9.52
C LEU A 210 11.38 -2.25 -10.76
N GLU A 211 12.67 -2.45 -10.99
CA GLU A 211 13.35 -1.95 -12.20
C GLU A 211 12.95 -2.72 -13.48
N LEU A 212 12.35 -3.90 -13.33
CA LEU A 212 11.88 -4.72 -14.45
C LEU A 212 10.43 -4.42 -14.87
N LEU A 213 9.72 -3.60 -14.09
CA LEU A 213 8.30 -3.25 -14.24
C LEU A 213 8.13 -1.77 -14.66
#